data_AF-A0A3D3PJU8-F1
#
_entry.id   AF-A0A3D3PJU8-F1
#
_cell.length_a   1.000
_cell.length_b   1.000
_cell.length_c   1.000
_cell.angle_alpha   90.00
_cell.angle_beta   90.00
_cell.angle_gamma   90.00
#
_symmetry.space_group_name_H-M   'P 1'
#
loop_
_entity.id
_entity.type
_entity.pdbx_description
1 polymer ?
#
loop_
_entity_poly.entity_id
_entity_poly.type
_entity_poly.pdbx_seq_one_letter_code
_entity_poly.pdbx_strand_id
1 'polypeptide(L)'
;GFSRKGPQASQASYYYSEPQLKVAGTVTRNGKPVTVSGSAWLDHEWSSSILAPDAAGWDWVGANLADGSALMAFQMRSKSGDKLWAHASLRDASGRVTQFNPEEVRFEPVRIWRSGRTNTEYPVATQIRTGSLAWRLTPLQDDQELDARQSTGAVYWEGAVTVARDGQPAGHGYLEMTGYVKPLKL
;
A
#
# COMPACT_ATOMS: atom_id res chain seq x y z
N GLY A 1 8.69 -9.16 11.89
CA GLY A 1 8.20 -8.78 13.23
C GLY A 1 6.76 -9.21 13.42
N PHE A 2 6.15 -8.89 14.56
CA PHE A 2 4.74 -9.15 14.84
C PHE A 2 3.93 -7.87 14.51
N SER A 3 3.07 -7.93 13.51
CA SER A 3 2.32 -6.80 12.95
C SER A 3 0.85 -6.94 13.26
N ARG A 4 0.33 -6.06 14.13
CA ARG A 4 -1.08 -6.03 14.48
C ARG A 4 -1.88 -5.32 13.39
N LYS A 5 -3.00 -5.92 13.01
CA LYS A 5 -3.90 -5.48 11.94
C LYS A 5 -5.27 -5.06 12.45
N GLY A 6 -5.55 -5.14 13.75
CA GLY A 6 -6.85 -4.74 14.29
C GLY A 6 -6.91 -4.55 15.81
N PRO A 7 -8.06 -4.13 16.34
CA PRO A 7 -8.23 -3.81 17.76
C PRO A 7 -8.07 -5.00 18.70
N GLN A 8 -8.06 -6.25 18.24
CA GLN A 8 -7.79 -7.42 19.08
C GLN A 8 -6.34 -7.88 18.92
N ALA A 9 -5.71 -8.35 20.00
CA ALA A 9 -4.31 -8.80 19.95
C ALA A 9 -4.09 -10.01 19.03
N SER A 10 -5.11 -10.86 18.85
CA SER A 10 -5.12 -11.99 17.93
C SER A 10 -5.15 -11.59 16.44
N GLN A 11 -5.56 -10.35 16.14
CA GLN A 11 -5.62 -9.83 14.76
C GLN A 11 -4.23 -9.32 14.38
N ALA A 12 -3.31 -10.26 14.14
CA ALA A 12 -1.93 -9.96 13.85
C ALA A 12 -1.29 -11.03 12.96
N SER A 13 -0.21 -10.62 12.29
CA SER A 13 0.57 -11.44 11.39
C SER A 13 2.05 -11.38 11.76
N TYR A 14 2.78 -12.44 11.43
CA TYR A 14 4.23 -12.31 11.28
C TYR A 14 4.50 -11.69 9.91
N TYR A 15 5.30 -10.63 9.91
CA TYR A 15 5.49 -9.80 8.73
C TYR A 15 6.90 -9.24 8.64
N TYR A 16 7.58 -9.41 7.51
CA TYR A 16 8.78 -8.66 7.16
C TYR A 16 8.75 -8.17 5.71
N SER A 17 9.64 -7.23 5.41
CA SER A 17 9.80 -6.64 4.09
C SER A 17 11.27 -6.66 3.66
N GLU A 18 11.52 -6.82 2.37
CA GLU A 18 12.82 -6.56 1.74
C GLU A 18 12.69 -5.36 0.79
N PRO A 19 12.93 -4.14 1.29
CA PRO A 19 12.89 -2.94 0.47
C PRO A 19 14.20 -2.77 -0.32
N GLN A 20 14.21 -1.86 -1.29
CA GLN A 20 15.38 -1.47 -2.07
C GLN A 20 16.01 -2.62 -2.88
N LEU A 21 15.22 -3.64 -3.25
CA LEU A 21 15.69 -4.75 -4.08
C LEU A 21 16.05 -4.21 -5.47
N LYS A 22 17.24 -4.57 -5.98
CA LYS A 22 17.65 -4.21 -7.34
C LYS A 22 17.07 -5.21 -8.34
N VAL A 23 16.42 -4.71 -9.38
CA VAL A 23 15.85 -5.52 -10.46
C VAL A 23 16.67 -5.31 -11.72
N ALA A 24 16.98 -6.41 -12.40
CA ALA A 24 17.49 -6.43 -13.76
C ALA A 24 16.91 -7.65 -14.47
N GLY A 25 16.59 -7.51 -15.75
CA GLY A 25 16.04 -8.62 -16.54
C GLY A 25 15.51 -8.18 -17.89
N THR A 26 14.58 -8.96 -18.43
CA THR A 26 13.98 -8.74 -19.74
C THR A 26 12.47 -8.90 -19.65
N VAL A 27 11.72 -7.97 -20.24
CA VAL A 27 10.27 -8.07 -20.44
C VAL A 27 9.96 -8.17 -21.92
N THR A 28 8.96 -8.96 -22.31
CA THR A 28 8.51 -9.03 -23.70
C THR A 28 7.41 -8.00 -23.94
N ARG A 29 7.64 -7.07 -24.87
CA ARG A 29 6.66 -6.05 -25.28
C ARG A 29 6.49 -6.10 -26.79
N ASN A 30 5.25 -6.22 -27.27
CA ASN A 30 4.94 -6.34 -28.70
C ASN A 30 5.75 -7.46 -29.40
N GLY A 31 5.88 -8.61 -28.73
CA GLY A 31 6.64 -9.76 -29.21
C GLY A 31 8.17 -9.61 -29.22
N LYS A 32 8.71 -8.48 -28.73
CA LYS A 32 10.15 -8.21 -28.68
C LYS A 32 10.66 -8.17 -27.25
N PRO A 33 11.82 -8.80 -26.95
CA PRO A 33 12.46 -8.66 -25.65
C PRO A 33 12.98 -7.23 -25.45
N VAL A 34 12.77 -6.69 -24.26
CA VAL A 34 13.24 -5.37 -23.81
C VAL A 34 13.96 -5.54 -22.50
N THR A 35 15.24 -5.18 -22.44
CA THR A 35 16.01 -5.18 -21.19
C THR A 35 15.49 -4.08 -20.27
N VAL A 36 15.33 -4.42 -19.00
CA VAL A 36 14.83 -3.51 -17.96
C VAL A 36 15.72 -3.58 -16.72
N SER A 37 15.73 -2.49 -15.99
CA SER A 37 16.27 -2.39 -14.64
C SER A 37 15.36 -1.53 -13.79
N GLY A 38 15.47 -1.64 -12.47
CA GLY A 38 14.68 -0.86 -11.54
C GLY A 38 14.90 -1.25 -10.10
N SER A 39 13.96 -0.86 -9.25
CA SER A 39 13.89 -1.29 -7.87
C SER A 39 12.54 -1.97 -7.57
N ALA A 40 12.55 -2.86 -6.59
CA ALA A 40 11.37 -3.59 -6.14
C ALA A 40 11.26 -3.57 -4.61
N TRP A 41 10.12 -4.06 -4.15
CA TRP A 41 9.78 -4.30 -2.77
C TRP A 41 9.22 -5.71 -2.67
N LEU A 42 9.64 -6.46 -1.66
CA LEU A 42 9.01 -7.72 -1.27
C LEU A 42 8.38 -7.57 0.10
N ASP A 43 7.15 -8.02 0.24
CA ASP A 43 6.49 -8.22 1.52
C ASP A 43 6.19 -9.72 1.70
N HIS A 44 6.48 -10.24 2.90
CA HIS A 44 6.17 -11.62 3.26
C HIS A 44 5.42 -11.65 4.59
N GLU A 45 4.13 -11.96 4.49
CA GLU A 45 3.19 -11.98 5.61
C GLU A 45 2.57 -13.37 5.78
N TRP A 46 2.46 -13.85 7.02
CA TRP A 46 1.69 -15.05 7.36
C TRP A 46 1.01 -14.92 8.72
N SER A 47 -0.20 -15.47 8.82
CA SER A 47 -1.01 -15.44 10.03
C SER A 47 -1.96 -16.64 10.10
N SER A 48 -2.55 -16.85 11.27
CA SER A 48 -3.69 -17.79 11.45
C SER A 48 -5.01 -17.05 11.64
N SER A 49 -5.04 -15.74 11.36
CA SER A 49 -6.22 -14.87 11.48
C SER A 49 -6.20 -13.89 10.32
N ILE A 50 -7.25 -13.94 9.51
CA ILE A 50 -7.24 -13.39 8.16
C ILE A 50 -7.53 -11.88 8.18
N LEU A 51 -8.75 -11.49 8.54
CA LEU A 51 -9.16 -10.10 8.75
C LEU A 51 -10.14 -9.99 9.91
N ALA A 52 -10.22 -8.80 10.52
CA ALA A 52 -11.29 -8.49 11.47
C ALA A 52 -12.66 -8.63 10.77
N PRO A 53 -13.69 -9.22 11.39
CA PRO A 53 -15.01 -9.42 10.76
C PRO A 53 -15.69 -8.11 10.31
N ASP A 54 -15.34 -7.01 10.96
CA ASP A 54 -15.79 -5.65 10.68
C ASP A 54 -15.17 -5.09 9.38
N ALA A 55 -13.96 -5.51 9.03
CA ALA A 55 -13.20 -4.85 7.98
C ALA A 55 -13.86 -4.98 6.60
N ALA A 56 -13.84 -3.88 5.86
CA ALA A 56 -14.20 -3.83 4.45
C ALA A 56 -12.99 -4.12 3.55
N GLY A 57 -11.80 -3.69 3.93
CA GLY A 57 -10.59 -3.84 3.14
C GLY A 57 -9.46 -3.00 3.73
N TRP A 58 -8.39 -2.82 2.97
CA TRP A 58 -7.24 -2.03 3.38
C TRP A 58 -6.77 -1.08 2.28
N ASP A 59 -5.99 -0.10 2.70
CA ASP A 59 -5.08 0.65 1.85
C ASP A 59 -3.68 0.38 2.36
N TRP A 60 -2.75 0.01 1.49
CA TRP A 60 -1.37 -0.30 1.84
C TRP A 60 -0.42 0.42 0.89
N VAL A 61 0.69 0.91 1.42
CA VAL A 61 1.79 1.47 0.63
C VAL A 61 3.12 0.90 1.08
N GLY A 62 3.96 0.54 0.11
CA GLY A 62 5.39 0.31 0.27
C GLY A 62 6.16 1.24 -0.65
N ALA A 63 7.15 1.97 -0.11
CA ALA A 63 7.89 2.98 -0.85
C ALA A 63 9.40 2.88 -0.63
N ASN A 64 10.11 2.81 -1.75
CA ASN A 64 11.56 2.97 -1.81
C ASN A 64 11.88 4.46 -1.96
N LEU A 65 12.52 5.04 -0.95
CA LEU A 65 12.93 6.43 -0.96
C LEU A 65 14.32 6.58 -1.60
N ALA A 66 14.56 7.74 -2.21
CA ALA A 66 15.74 8.03 -3.00
C ALA A 66 17.04 8.08 -2.17
N ASP A 67 16.93 8.37 -0.88
CA ASP A 67 18.04 8.38 0.08
C ASP A 67 18.38 6.98 0.63
N GLY A 68 17.68 5.93 0.18
CA GLY A 68 17.81 4.55 0.68
C GLY A 68 16.89 4.21 1.85
N SER A 69 16.14 5.18 2.36
CA SER A 69 15.08 4.96 3.36
C SER A 69 13.93 4.13 2.76
N ALA A 70 13.10 3.55 3.62
CA ALA A 70 11.96 2.71 3.24
C ALA A 70 10.76 3.00 4.12
N LEU A 71 9.61 3.30 3.50
CA LEU A 71 8.34 3.53 4.19
C LEU A 71 7.37 2.39 3.85
N MET A 72 6.75 1.81 4.87
CA MET A 72 5.54 1.01 4.70
C MET A 72 4.45 1.60 5.58
N ALA A 73 3.23 1.74 5.06
CA ALA A 73 2.08 2.18 5.85
C ALA A 73 0.81 1.48 5.37
N PHE A 74 -0.12 1.23 6.28
CA PHE A 74 -1.45 0.75 5.91
C PHE A 74 -2.52 1.28 6.84
N GLN A 75 -3.76 1.25 6.35
CA GLN A 75 -4.96 1.33 7.17
C GLN A 75 -5.93 0.21 6.84
N MET A 76 -6.63 -0.28 7.86
CA MET A 76 -7.80 -1.14 7.73
C MET A 76 -9.05 -0.28 7.82
N ARG A 77 -9.94 -0.42 6.86
CA ARG A 77 -11.21 0.31 6.83
C ARG A 77 -12.35 -0.59 7.30
N SER A 78 -13.26 -0.05 8.09
CA SER A 78 -14.49 -0.73 8.51
C SER A 78 -15.51 -0.78 7.38
N LYS A 79 -16.53 -1.61 7.55
CA LYS A 79 -17.73 -1.57 6.70
C LYS A 79 -18.52 -0.26 6.80
N SER A 80 -18.34 0.53 7.86
CA SER A 80 -18.89 1.89 7.97
C SER A 80 -18.06 2.95 7.24
N GLY A 81 -16.83 2.61 6.79
CA GLY A 81 -15.90 3.54 6.15
C GLY A 81 -14.91 4.20 7.12
N ASP A 82 -15.02 3.91 8.41
CA ASP A 82 -14.12 4.41 9.46
C ASP A 82 -12.77 3.67 9.46
N LYS A 83 -11.75 4.28 10.06
CA LYS A 83 -10.46 3.63 10.31
C LYS A 83 -10.58 2.64 11.47
N LEU A 84 -10.45 1.34 11.20
CA LEU A 84 -10.38 0.30 12.23
C LEU A 84 -9.01 0.17 12.86
N TRP A 85 -7.99 0.32 12.05
CA TRP A 85 -6.60 0.17 12.45
C TRP A 85 -5.71 0.88 11.44
N ALA A 86 -4.53 1.30 11.89
CA ALA A 86 -3.48 1.74 10.98
C ALA A 86 -2.12 1.52 11.61
N HIS A 87 -1.11 1.48 10.77
CA HIS A 87 0.28 1.36 11.21
C HIS A 87 1.20 1.88 10.11
N ALA A 88 2.36 2.37 10.49
CA ALA A 88 3.43 2.66 9.56
C ALA A 88 4.79 2.36 10.19
N SER A 89 5.75 2.09 9.33
CA SER A 89 7.16 1.92 9.68
C SER A 89 8.01 2.71 8.70
N LEU A 90 8.97 3.47 9.22
CA LEU A 90 9.98 4.18 8.44
C LEU A 90 11.36 3.69 8.87
N ARG A 91 12.07 3.02 7.97
CA ARG A 91 13.50 2.76 8.12
C ARG A 91 14.27 3.89 7.45
N ASP A 92 15.01 4.68 8.22
CA ASP A 92 15.84 5.76 7.67
C ASP A 92 17.11 5.20 6.98
N ALA A 93 17.85 6.07 6.29
CA ALA A 93 19.08 5.72 5.56
C ALA A 93 20.19 5.16 6.48
N SER A 94 20.12 5.41 7.80
CA SER A 94 21.05 4.80 8.78
C SER A 94 20.63 3.39 9.20
N GLY A 95 19.46 2.92 8.76
CA GLY A 95 18.87 1.63 9.11
C GLY A 95 18.00 1.67 10.35
N ARG A 96 17.82 2.82 11.01
CA ARG A 96 16.98 2.94 12.20
C ARG A 96 15.50 2.89 11.81
N VAL A 97 14.75 2.02 12.47
CA VAL A 97 13.30 1.85 12.25
C VAL A 97 12.52 2.67 13.26
N THR A 98 11.64 3.54 12.78
CA THR A 98 10.61 4.23 13.55
C THR A 98 9.26 3.60 13.26
N GLN A 99 8.53 3.22 14.31
CA GLN A 99 7.18 2.66 14.21
C GLN A 99 6.15 3.72 14.60
N PHE A 100 5.03 3.75 13.89
CA PHE A 100 3.92 4.66 14.15
C PHE A 100 2.67 3.87 14.52
N ASN A 101 2.02 4.29 15.60
CA ASN A 101 0.81 3.68 16.10
C ASN A 101 -0.42 4.15 15.30
N PRO A 102 -1.60 3.51 15.44
CA PRO A 102 -2.79 3.88 14.68
C PRO A 102 -3.13 5.37 14.70
N GLU A 103 -2.87 6.07 15.81
CA GLU A 103 -3.32 7.47 15.98
C GLU A 103 -2.41 8.48 15.30
N GLU A 104 -1.19 8.04 15.00
CA GLU A 104 -0.17 8.78 14.28
C GLU A 104 -0.28 8.58 12.78
N VAL A 105 -1.11 7.63 12.32
CA VAL A 105 -1.27 7.27 10.91
C VAL A 105 -2.66 7.68 10.40
N ARG A 106 -2.68 8.48 9.33
CA ARG A 106 -3.91 8.94 8.66
C ARG A 106 -3.73 8.92 7.16
N PHE A 107 -4.70 8.35 6.45
CA PHE A 107 -4.80 8.44 5.00
C PHE A 107 -5.88 9.48 4.68
N GLU A 108 -5.50 10.49 3.90
CA GLU A 108 -6.30 11.66 3.56
C GLU A 108 -6.45 11.69 2.03
N PRO A 109 -7.60 11.29 1.47
CA PRO A 109 -7.84 11.36 0.03
C PRO A 109 -7.64 12.78 -0.51
N VAL A 110 -6.92 12.91 -1.63
CA VAL A 110 -6.72 14.20 -2.31
C VAL A 110 -7.43 14.23 -3.66
N ARG A 111 -7.43 13.10 -4.38
CA ARG A 111 -8.17 12.96 -5.63
C ARG A 111 -8.75 11.56 -5.76
N ILE A 112 -10.01 11.51 -6.15
CA ILE A 112 -10.74 10.29 -6.45
C ILE A 112 -10.71 10.05 -7.95
N TRP A 113 -10.53 8.80 -8.35
CA TRP A 113 -10.79 8.31 -9.69
C TRP A 113 -11.90 7.26 -9.64
N ARG A 114 -12.76 7.27 -10.65
CA ARG A 114 -13.87 6.32 -10.79
C ARG A 114 -13.58 5.35 -11.93
N SER A 115 -13.57 4.05 -11.64
CA SER A 115 -13.40 3.02 -12.66
C SER A 115 -14.59 3.01 -13.63
N GLY A 116 -14.29 3.07 -14.92
CA GLY A 116 -15.30 2.86 -15.97
C GLY A 116 -15.80 1.41 -16.06
N ARG A 117 -15.08 0.44 -15.47
CA ARG A 117 -15.42 -0.99 -15.53
C ARG A 117 -16.31 -1.44 -14.37
N THR A 118 -16.01 -0.99 -13.16
CA THR A 118 -16.72 -1.41 -11.95
C THR A 118 -17.57 -0.31 -11.34
N ASN A 119 -17.50 0.92 -11.86
CA ASN A 119 -18.11 2.13 -11.30
C ASN A 119 -17.63 2.46 -9.87
N THR A 120 -16.50 1.87 -9.45
CA THR A 120 -15.94 2.02 -8.11
C THR A 120 -15.07 3.26 -8.02
N GLU A 121 -15.14 3.96 -6.89
CA GLU A 121 -14.32 5.13 -6.60
C GLU A 121 -13.11 4.77 -5.75
N TYR A 122 -11.93 5.21 -6.17
CA TYR A 122 -10.65 4.96 -5.51
C TYR A 122 -9.94 6.28 -5.21
N PRO A 123 -9.38 6.49 -4.00
CA PRO A 123 -8.56 7.64 -3.66
C PRO A 123 -7.13 7.52 -4.21
N VAL A 124 -7.02 7.43 -5.55
CA VAL A 124 -5.78 7.14 -6.27
C VAL A 124 -4.66 8.14 -6.01
N ALA A 125 -5.00 9.38 -5.63
CA ALA A 125 -4.03 10.31 -5.06
C ALA A 125 -4.40 10.57 -3.60
N THR A 126 -3.49 10.21 -2.70
CA THR A 126 -3.70 10.29 -1.25
C THR A 126 -2.52 11.01 -0.58
N GLN A 127 -2.79 11.66 0.55
CA GLN A 127 -1.78 12.12 1.49
C GLN A 127 -1.80 11.22 2.72
N ILE A 128 -0.64 10.73 3.15
CA ILE A 128 -0.48 9.92 4.35
C ILE A 128 0.28 10.75 5.37
N ARG A 129 -0.22 10.81 6.60
CA ARG A 129 0.49 11.38 7.74
C ARG A 129 1.04 10.26 8.61
N THR A 130 2.28 10.39 9.05
CA THR A 130 2.93 9.50 10.02
C THR A 130 3.64 10.36 11.07
N GLY A 131 3.02 10.56 12.23
CA GLY A 131 3.50 11.53 13.21
C GLY A 131 3.48 12.96 12.62
N SER A 132 4.63 13.64 12.59
CA SER A 132 4.77 14.98 11.99
C SER A 132 5.05 14.98 10.49
N LEU A 133 5.32 13.82 9.88
CA LEU A 133 5.68 13.71 8.47
C LEU A 133 4.45 13.63 7.57
N ALA A 134 4.50 14.29 6.42
CA ALA A 134 3.49 14.18 5.37
C ALA A 134 4.06 13.52 4.10
N TRP A 135 3.34 12.53 3.58
CA TRP A 135 3.70 11.79 2.38
C TRP A 135 2.60 11.96 1.33
N ARG A 136 2.92 12.57 0.19
CA ARG A 136 1.99 12.70 -0.93
C ARG A 136 2.24 11.59 -1.93
N LEU A 137 1.23 10.74 -2.15
CA LEU A 137 1.23 9.73 -3.18
C LEU A 137 0.52 10.26 -4.43
N THR A 138 1.21 10.18 -5.58
CA THR A 138 0.64 10.53 -6.88
C THR A 138 0.69 9.30 -7.79
N PRO A 139 -0.44 8.85 -8.37
CA PRO A 139 -0.46 7.66 -9.20
C PRO A 139 0.25 7.91 -10.53
N LEU A 140 0.99 6.91 -11.02
CA LEU A 140 1.61 6.96 -12.36
C LEU A 140 0.55 7.10 -13.46
N GLN A 141 -0.56 6.38 -13.29
CA GLN A 141 -1.78 6.52 -14.07
C GLN A 141 -2.98 6.18 -13.18
N ASP A 142 -4.15 6.70 -13.52
CA ASP A 142 -5.36 6.51 -12.73
C ASP A 142 -5.89 5.07 -12.79
N ASP A 143 -5.93 4.51 -13.99
CA ASP A 143 -6.47 3.18 -14.23
C ASP A 143 -5.42 2.10 -14.00
N GLN A 144 -5.33 1.66 -12.74
CA GLN A 144 -4.53 0.52 -12.28
C GLN A 144 -5.41 -0.48 -11.51
N GLU A 145 -6.72 -0.52 -11.82
CA GLU A 145 -7.66 -1.47 -11.24
C GLU A 145 -7.47 -2.87 -11.86
N LEU A 146 -7.25 -3.86 -11.00
CA LEU A 146 -7.15 -5.27 -11.32
C LEU A 146 -8.41 -6.01 -10.85
N ASP A 147 -9.20 -6.49 -11.81
CA ASP A 147 -10.34 -7.35 -11.52
C ASP A 147 -9.94 -8.83 -11.51
N ALA A 148 -9.69 -9.36 -10.32
CA ALA A 148 -9.29 -10.74 -10.11
C ALA A 148 -10.43 -11.60 -9.54
N ARG A 149 -11.70 -11.22 -9.77
CA ARG A 149 -12.88 -11.97 -9.26
C ARG A 149 -12.94 -13.42 -9.76
N GLN A 150 -12.36 -13.70 -10.92
CA GLN A 150 -12.32 -15.05 -11.50
C GLN A 150 -11.17 -15.92 -10.97
N SER A 151 -10.25 -15.37 -10.17
CA SER A 151 -9.11 -16.11 -9.61
C SER A 151 -9.04 -15.98 -8.10
N THR A 152 -8.63 -14.82 -7.57
CA THR A 152 -8.48 -14.56 -6.13
C THR A 152 -9.76 -14.02 -5.47
N GLY A 153 -10.80 -13.74 -6.25
CA GLY A 153 -12.15 -13.46 -5.75
C GLY A 153 -12.43 -11.98 -5.41
N ALA A 154 -11.46 -11.09 -5.61
CA ALA A 154 -11.57 -9.67 -5.29
C ALA A 154 -11.18 -8.75 -6.45
N VAL A 155 -11.52 -7.48 -6.30
CA VAL A 155 -11.07 -6.39 -7.18
C VAL A 155 -10.12 -5.52 -6.37
N TYR A 156 -8.97 -5.23 -6.95
CA TYR A 156 -7.90 -4.47 -6.36
C TYR A 156 -7.66 -3.21 -7.18
N TRP A 157 -7.12 -2.18 -6.56
CA TRP A 157 -6.36 -1.17 -7.30
C TRP A 157 -4.90 -1.35 -6.91
N GLU A 158 -4.06 -1.61 -7.90
CA GLU A 158 -2.71 -2.14 -7.76
C GLU A 158 -1.74 -1.25 -8.52
N GLY A 159 -1.41 -0.10 -7.94
CA GLY A 159 -0.83 0.99 -8.71
C GLY A 159 0.51 1.51 -8.27
N ALA A 160 1.40 1.70 -9.25
CA ALA A 160 2.64 2.43 -9.08
C ALA A 160 2.35 3.90 -8.76
N VAL A 161 3.08 4.43 -7.77
CA VAL A 161 2.98 5.81 -7.30
C VAL A 161 4.35 6.48 -7.20
N THR A 162 4.41 7.78 -7.43
CA THR A 162 5.51 8.63 -6.96
C THR A 162 5.20 9.12 -5.54
N VAL A 163 6.26 9.35 -4.76
CA VAL A 163 6.17 9.76 -3.35
C VAL A 163 6.89 11.08 -3.17
N ALA A 164 6.21 12.06 -2.57
CA ALA A 164 6.84 13.25 -2.03
C ALA A 164 6.73 13.27 -0.50
N ARG A 165 7.79 13.71 0.17
CA ARG A 165 7.86 13.91 1.63
C ARG A 165 7.89 15.40 1.92
N ASP A 166 6.93 15.88 2.70
CA ASP A 166 6.83 17.29 3.11
C ASP A 166 6.92 18.26 1.91
N GLY A 167 6.28 17.87 0.80
CA GLY A 167 6.24 18.63 -0.46
C GLY A 167 7.43 18.43 -1.40
N GLN A 168 8.47 17.67 -1.00
CA GLN A 168 9.65 17.41 -1.82
C GLN A 168 9.63 16.01 -2.42
N PRO A 169 10.05 15.81 -3.69
CA PRO A 169 10.19 14.47 -4.27
C PRO A 169 11.07 13.57 -3.39
N ALA A 170 10.56 12.39 -3.05
CA ALA A 170 11.20 11.51 -2.08
C ALA A 170 11.43 10.09 -2.60
N GLY A 171 10.66 9.61 -3.57
CA GLY A 171 10.87 8.28 -4.14
C GLY A 171 9.70 7.75 -4.95
N HIS A 172 9.63 6.42 -5.01
CA HIS A 172 8.59 5.69 -5.74
C HIS A 172 8.07 4.55 -4.86
N GLY A 173 6.85 4.12 -5.12
CA GLY A 173 6.24 3.04 -4.36
C GLY A 173 5.08 2.40 -5.08
N TYR A 174 4.35 1.62 -4.32
CA TYR A 174 3.16 0.92 -4.76
C TYR A 174 2.04 1.17 -3.76
N LEU A 175 0.86 1.52 -4.24
CA LEU A 175 -0.35 1.67 -3.44
C LEU A 175 -1.31 0.55 -3.84
N GLU A 176 -1.65 -0.29 -2.87
CA GLU A 176 -2.66 -1.33 -2.99
C GLU A 176 -3.92 -0.88 -2.24
N MET A 177 -5.08 -1.08 -2.88
CA MET A 177 -6.38 -0.76 -2.29
C MET A 177 -7.37 -1.90 -2.55
N THR A 178 -7.95 -2.45 -1.49
CA THR A 178 -8.88 -3.57 -1.55
C THR A 178 -10.22 -3.20 -0.95
N GLY A 179 -11.29 -3.91 -1.30
CA GLY A 179 -12.58 -3.77 -0.60
C GLY A 179 -13.43 -2.55 -0.97
N TYR A 180 -13.05 -1.80 -2.02
CA TYR A 180 -13.82 -0.63 -2.49
C TYR A 180 -15.07 -1.01 -3.30
N VAL A 181 -15.05 -2.14 -4.03
CA VAL A 181 -16.22 -2.64 -4.76
C VAL A 181 -17.24 -3.25 -3.80
N LYS A 182 -16.74 -4.08 -2.89
CA LYS A 182 -17.49 -4.78 -1.84
C LYS A 182 -16.51 -5.16 -0.73
N PRO A 183 -16.96 -5.30 0.52
CA PRO A 183 -16.13 -5.81 1.60
C PRO A 183 -15.42 -7.10 1.21
N LEU A 184 -14.12 -7.17 1.49
CA LEU A 184 -13.28 -8.33 1.23
C LEU A 184 -13.78 -9.54 2.03
N LYS A 185 -13.74 -10.70 1.40
CA LYS A 185 -13.95 -12.00 2.04
C LYS A 185 -12.74 -12.85 1.69
N LEU A 186 -12.00 -13.28 2.71
CA LEU A 186 -10.84 -14.15 2.59
C LEU A 186 -11.07 -15.40 3.43
#